data_AF-A0A1G0CME1-F1
#
_entry.id   AF-A0A1G0CME1-F1
#
_cell.length_a   1.000
_cell.length_b   1.000
_cell.length_c   1.000
_cell.angle_alpha   90.00
_cell.angle_beta   90.00
_cell.angle_gamma   90.00
#
_symmetry.space_group_name_H-M   'P 1'
#
loop_
_entity.id
_entity.type
_entity.pdbx_description
1 polymer ?
#
loop_
_entity_poly.entity_id
_entity_poly.type
_entity_poly.pdbx_seq_one_letter_code
_entity_poly.pdbx_strand_id
1 'polypeptide(L)'
;MRQRLINKTEPQETLLKGARTLAGNQIVSDAISLQSLLTDSTISKADWTEGLKHHSKTLTNLLLNDQTEGFNRYLSAQFGSTIPGAKKRLAAVDYRPILQDLLQTAVLIEHSTIPPYLTALYSIKDGTNAPASQIIRSVVVEEMLHMIMVCNVLNAVNIQPSVNRPQNYPTYPMKLPLNVDFYVGLETFSTNSIATFIAIESPSSPLVKAPTSDHETDSTPLFAKSAAVPENNFWTLENMKGFILENVDTIGEYYDMVFFYIVVFQIIAYYTEHGTLPQNFEELNTGGIFTGDPAKQIRPEQYYGSGGKLHSVESLAGVIAVFQEIKGQGEGVDDSIFDVDPSQFEEGAELAHYFRFKEIFHEHYYLGGDYSPFTDENGMMPVTTPPTGKPLPVDWSAAYPMKANPKLSDYANNNQLYAQGLEFNKTYRRLLDAIQSAVEGNQKELEKSIMYMYALKEQAVGLMNQPLDAQFNAGPTFEYTSL
;
A
#
# COMPACT_ATOMS: atom_id res chain seq x y z
N MET A 1 -42.10 4.09 27.46
CA MET A 1 -42.80 3.66 28.70
C MET A 1 -43.46 2.30 28.47
N ARG A 2 -43.38 1.41 29.47
CA ARG A 2 -43.94 0.03 29.61
C ARG A 2 -43.11 -1.10 28.99
N GLN A 3 -42.20 -1.72 29.76
CA GLN A 3 -42.37 -2.87 30.72
C GLN A 3 -42.41 -4.22 29.98
N ARG A 4 -41.30 -4.98 29.97
CA ARG A 4 -40.90 -6.05 30.92
C ARG A 4 -41.96 -7.15 31.10
N LEU A 5 -41.63 -8.37 30.62
CA LEU A 5 -42.08 -9.62 31.23
C LEU A 5 -40.91 -10.61 31.24
N ILE A 6 -40.55 -10.99 32.46
CA ILE A 6 -39.61 -12.05 32.85
C ILE A 6 -40.41 -13.35 32.93
N ASN A 7 -39.85 -14.48 32.53
CA ASN A 7 -40.13 -15.75 33.18
C ASN A 7 -38.85 -16.58 33.26
N LYS A 8 -38.46 -16.89 34.51
CA LYS A 8 -37.49 -17.91 34.92
C LYS A 8 -38.24 -19.22 35.16
N THR A 9 -37.64 -20.33 34.76
CA THR A 9 -37.73 -21.60 35.51
C THR A 9 -36.43 -22.39 35.28
N GLU A 10 -35.83 -22.80 36.40
CA GLU A 10 -34.55 -23.50 36.59
C GLU A 10 -34.69 -25.04 36.36
N PRO A 11 -33.79 -25.90 36.86
CA PRO A 11 -32.47 -26.25 36.33
C PRO A 11 -32.38 -27.76 35.98
N GLN A 12 -31.49 -28.15 35.06
CA GLN A 12 -31.11 -29.57 34.91
C GLN A 12 -29.60 -29.74 35.06
N GLU A 13 -29.23 -30.42 36.14
CA GLU A 13 -27.88 -30.85 36.46
C GLU A 13 -27.42 -32.04 35.62
N THR A 14 -26.12 -31.98 35.32
CA THR A 14 -25.17 -33.08 35.09
C THR A 14 -25.31 -33.96 33.84
N LEU A 15 -24.32 -33.81 32.96
CA LEU A 15 -23.44 -34.92 32.57
C LEU A 15 -22.07 -34.37 32.15
N LEU A 16 -21.14 -34.37 33.10
CA LEU A 16 -19.70 -34.21 32.89
C LEU A 16 -19.20 -35.28 31.91
N LYS A 17 -18.83 -34.86 30.70
CA LYS A 17 -17.97 -35.66 29.80
C LYS A 17 -16.90 -34.77 29.19
N GLY A 18 -15.71 -34.88 29.77
CA GLY A 18 -14.43 -34.76 29.09
C GLY A 18 -14.15 -33.45 28.36
N ALA A 19 -13.71 -32.44 29.10
CA ALA A 19 -12.86 -31.40 28.55
C ALA A 19 -11.61 -32.06 27.97
N ARG A 20 -11.56 -32.24 26.64
CA ARG A 20 -10.30 -32.39 25.93
C ARG A 20 -9.80 -30.98 25.67
N THR A 21 -8.91 -30.54 26.54
CA THR A 21 -7.87 -29.56 26.22
C THR A 21 -7.20 -30.00 24.92
N LEU A 22 -7.54 -29.35 23.81
CA LEU A 22 -6.76 -29.43 22.59
C LEU A 22 -5.51 -28.57 22.80
N ALA A 23 -4.55 -29.17 23.52
CA ALA A 23 -3.15 -28.83 23.38
C ALA A 23 -2.73 -29.25 21.96
N GLY A 24 -2.92 -28.33 21.02
CA GLY A 24 -2.24 -28.39 19.72
C GLY A 24 -0.80 -27.94 19.93
N ASN A 25 0.08 -28.89 20.26
CA ASN A 25 1.52 -28.70 20.07
C ASN A 25 1.79 -28.58 18.55
N GLN A 26 1.65 -27.38 18.01
CA GLN A 26 2.56 -26.94 16.97
C GLN A 26 3.79 -26.38 17.68
N ILE A 27 4.95 -26.87 17.27
CA ILE A 27 6.25 -26.42 17.76
C ILE A 27 6.37 -24.95 17.32
N VAL A 28 5.98 -24.02 18.19
CA VAL A 28 6.43 -22.63 18.11
C VAL A 28 7.90 -22.71 18.52
N SER A 29 8.81 -22.62 17.54
CA SER A 29 10.15 -22.14 17.85
C SER A 29 9.95 -20.86 18.64
N ASP A 30 10.49 -20.77 19.88
CA ASP A 30 10.45 -19.52 20.62
C ASP A 30 11.11 -18.46 19.71
N ALA A 31 10.30 -17.61 19.09
CA ALA A 31 10.78 -16.63 18.14
C ALA A 31 11.88 -15.81 18.81
N ILE A 32 12.98 -15.58 18.10
CA ILE A 32 14.09 -14.77 18.61
C ILE A 32 13.54 -13.44 19.13
N SER A 33 14.00 -12.99 20.30
CA SER A 33 13.52 -11.72 20.85
C SER A 33 13.86 -10.55 19.93
N LEU A 34 13.07 -9.48 19.96
CA LEU A 34 13.33 -8.26 19.19
C LEU A 34 14.70 -7.68 19.59
N GLN A 35 15.02 -7.78 20.88
CA GLN A 35 16.33 -7.41 21.40
C GLN A 35 17.47 -8.20 20.73
N SER A 36 17.34 -9.52 20.63
CA SER A 36 18.32 -10.37 19.94
C SER A 36 18.39 -10.02 18.45
N LEU A 37 17.25 -9.87 17.77
CA LEU A 37 17.17 -9.48 16.36
C LEU A 37 17.91 -8.15 16.09
N LEU A 38 17.82 -7.19 17.02
CA LEU A 38 18.46 -5.87 16.89
C LEU A 38 19.96 -5.89 17.24
N THR A 39 20.43 -6.80 18.09
CA THR A 39 21.75 -6.69 18.73
C THR A 39 22.69 -7.87 18.54
N ASP A 40 22.20 -9.03 18.10
CA ASP A 40 22.98 -10.24 17.93
C ASP A 40 23.29 -10.49 16.44
N SER A 41 24.57 -10.38 16.07
CA SER A 41 25.04 -10.64 14.69
C SER A 41 25.31 -12.12 14.40
N THR A 42 25.15 -13.01 15.39
CA THR A 42 25.45 -14.44 15.26
C THR A 42 24.23 -15.28 14.88
N ILE A 43 23.04 -14.67 14.90
CA ILE A 43 21.78 -15.28 14.44
C ILE A 43 21.94 -15.71 12.98
N SER A 44 21.37 -16.85 12.59
CA SER A 44 21.41 -17.34 11.21
C SER A 44 20.52 -16.49 10.27
N LYS A 45 20.76 -16.52 8.95
CA LYS A 45 19.90 -15.77 7.99
C LYS A 45 18.45 -16.23 8.08
N ALA A 46 18.22 -17.53 8.26
CA ALA A 46 16.87 -18.10 8.39
C ALA A 46 16.15 -17.59 9.65
N ASP A 47 16.82 -17.67 10.80
CA ASP A 47 16.23 -17.23 12.08
C ASP A 47 16.01 -15.72 12.10
N TRP A 48 16.91 -14.93 11.48
CA TRP A 48 16.77 -13.48 11.34
C TRP A 48 15.56 -13.13 10.48
N THR A 49 15.40 -13.79 9.33
CA THR A 49 14.25 -13.64 8.43
C THR A 49 12.93 -13.99 9.14
N GLU A 50 12.89 -15.12 9.86
CA GLU A 50 11.70 -15.55 10.61
C GLU A 50 11.36 -14.58 11.74
N GLY A 51 12.35 -14.15 12.52
CA GLY A 51 12.16 -13.16 13.58
C GLY A 51 11.72 -11.80 13.06
N LEU A 52 12.23 -11.37 11.89
CA LEU A 52 11.81 -10.14 11.24
C LEU A 52 10.34 -10.21 10.82
N LYS A 53 9.92 -11.28 10.14
CA LYS A 53 8.51 -11.52 9.76
C LYS A 53 7.60 -11.58 10.97
N HIS A 54 8.03 -12.27 12.03
CA HIS A 54 7.26 -12.40 13.26
C HIS A 54 7.04 -11.05 13.93
N HIS A 55 8.10 -10.26 14.12
CA HIS A 55 8.00 -8.99 14.82
C HIS A 55 7.37 -7.88 13.98
N SER A 56 7.57 -7.86 12.65
CA SER A 56 6.87 -6.89 11.79
C SER A 56 5.37 -7.07 11.89
N LYS A 57 4.88 -8.31 11.66
CA LYS A 57 3.46 -8.65 11.80
C LYS A 57 2.93 -8.38 13.21
N THR A 58 3.69 -8.74 14.25
CA THR A 58 3.26 -8.51 15.64
C THR A 58 3.11 -7.01 15.94
N LEU A 59 4.09 -6.18 15.54
CA LEU A 59 4.04 -4.74 15.80
C LEU A 59 2.91 -4.06 15.02
N THR A 60 2.74 -4.40 13.74
CA THR A 60 1.62 -3.92 12.93
C THR A 60 0.30 -4.30 13.60
N ASN A 61 0.07 -5.58 13.88
CA ASN A 61 -1.21 -6.03 14.44
C ASN A 61 -1.54 -5.37 15.77
N LEU A 62 -0.53 -5.09 16.60
CA LEU A 62 -0.75 -4.43 17.89
C LEU A 62 -1.03 -2.93 17.73
N LEU A 63 -0.29 -2.22 16.88
CA LEU A 63 -0.36 -0.76 16.80
C LEU A 63 -1.38 -0.25 15.78
N LEU A 64 -1.56 -0.94 14.65
CA LEU A 64 -2.56 -0.56 13.65
C LEU A 64 -3.99 -1.00 14.02
N ASN A 65 -4.16 -1.81 15.07
CA ASN A 65 -5.48 -2.17 15.61
C ASN A 65 -5.73 -1.60 17.01
N ASP A 66 -5.06 -0.49 17.34
CA ASP A 66 -5.22 0.25 18.60
C ASP A 66 -5.01 -0.59 19.88
N GLN A 67 -4.29 -1.72 19.80
CA GLN A 67 -4.03 -2.63 20.93
C GLN A 67 -2.84 -2.15 21.78
N THR A 68 -2.88 -0.89 22.21
CA THR A 68 -1.81 -0.22 22.97
C THR A 68 -1.40 -0.96 24.25
N GLU A 69 -2.34 -1.55 24.99
CA GLU A 69 -2.01 -2.38 26.15
C GLU A 69 -1.24 -3.66 25.77
N GLY A 70 -1.61 -4.28 24.65
CA GLY A 70 -0.90 -5.43 24.10
C GLY A 70 0.51 -5.05 23.68
N PHE A 71 0.66 -3.91 23.02
CA PHE A 71 1.96 -3.34 22.67
C PHE A 71 2.84 -3.06 23.89
N ASN A 72 2.30 -2.47 24.95
CA ASN A 72 3.06 -2.20 26.18
C ASN A 72 3.57 -3.49 26.84
N ARG A 73 2.74 -4.55 26.83
CA ARG A 73 3.16 -5.89 27.30
C ARG A 73 4.24 -6.49 26.41
N TYR A 74 4.09 -6.37 25.09
CA TYR A 74 5.09 -6.82 24.12
C TYR A 74 6.44 -6.13 24.36
N LEU A 75 6.49 -4.80 24.42
CA LEU A 75 7.73 -4.05 24.69
C LEU A 75 8.41 -4.51 25.98
N SER A 76 7.63 -4.65 27.06
CA SER A 76 8.15 -5.11 28.35
C SER A 76 8.78 -6.50 28.27
N ALA A 77 8.15 -7.41 27.52
CA ALA A 77 8.65 -8.78 27.32
C ALA A 77 9.92 -8.82 26.46
N GLN A 78 10.03 -7.95 25.45
CA GLN A 78 11.17 -7.94 24.53
C GLN A 78 12.44 -7.34 25.11
N PHE A 79 12.36 -6.52 26.17
CA PHE A 79 13.48 -5.68 26.62
C PHE A 79 13.80 -5.76 28.13
N GLY A 80 13.41 -6.85 28.80
CA GLY A 80 13.44 -7.00 30.26
C GLY A 80 14.79 -6.98 30.98
N SER A 81 15.94 -6.85 30.30
CA SER A 81 17.23 -6.64 30.97
C SER A 81 18.18 -5.73 30.17
N THR A 82 18.86 -4.81 30.87
CA THR A 82 19.84 -3.88 30.29
C THR A 82 21.02 -4.63 29.68
N ILE A 83 21.29 -4.45 28.38
CA ILE A 83 22.46 -5.05 27.72
C ILE A 83 23.65 -4.08 27.75
N PRO A 84 24.78 -4.46 28.37
CA PRO A 84 26.04 -3.75 28.22
C PRO A 84 26.51 -3.81 26.75
N GLY A 85 26.65 -2.66 26.08
CA GLY A 85 27.21 -2.56 24.72
C GLY A 85 26.20 -2.36 23.58
N ALA A 86 24.92 -2.69 23.79
CA ALA A 86 23.84 -2.43 22.82
C ALA A 86 23.74 -0.92 22.48
N LYS A 87 23.99 -0.06 23.47
CA LYS A 87 23.99 1.41 23.31
C LYS A 87 24.89 1.92 22.19
N LYS A 88 26.12 1.41 22.10
CA LYS A 88 27.08 1.87 21.08
C LYS A 88 26.69 1.40 19.68
N ARG A 89 26.05 0.23 19.58
CA ARG A 89 25.64 -0.39 18.32
C ARG A 89 24.36 0.23 17.76
N LEU A 90 23.35 0.44 18.60
CA LEU A 90 22.08 1.07 18.21
C LEU A 90 22.26 2.56 17.89
N ALA A 91 23.05 3.29 18.70
CA ALA A 91 23.33 4.71 18.45
C ALA A 91 24.20 4.97 17.20
N ALA A 92 24.75 3.93 16.57
CA ALA A 92 25.54 4.05 15.34
C ALA A 92 24.70 3.86 14.06
N VAL A 93 23.41 3.50 14.17
CA VAL A 93 22.55 3.29 13.01
C VAL A 93 22.08 4.64 12.47
N ASP A 94 22.51 4.98 11.26
CA ASP A 94 21.95 6.10 10.50
C ASP A 94 20.65 5.66 9.83
N TYR A 95 19.52 5.95 10.48
CA TYR A 95 18.20 5.54 10.00
C TYR A 95 17.74 6.32 8.77
N ARG A 96 18.27 7.52 8.50
CA ARG A 96 17.73 8.42 7.46
C ARG A 96 17.87 7.86 6.05
N PRO A 97 19.04 7.35 5.60
CA PRO A 97 19.16 6.73 4.29
C PRO A 97 18.26 5.50 4.12
N ILE A 98 18.04 4.75 5.21
CA ILE A 98 17.19 3.57 5.21
C ILE A 98 15.72 3.97 5.04
N LEU A 99 15.22 4.86 5.90
CA LEU A 99 13.84 5.35 5.79
C LEU A 99 13.59 6.11 4.49
N GLN A 100 14.58 6.87 3.99
CA GLN A 100 14.46 7.55 2.71
C GLN A 100 14.19 6.55 1.60
N ASP A 101 14.97 5.47 1.55
CA ASP A 101 14.84 4.49 0.49
C ASP A 101 13.57 3.66 0.60
N LEU A 102 13.22 3.20 1.80
CA LEU A 102 11.98 2.46 2.06
C LEU A 102 10.73 3.30 1.74
N LEU A 103 10.65 4.52 2.27
CA LEU A 103 9.48 5.37 2.01
C LEU A 103 9.45 5.90 0.57
N GLN A 104 10.60 6.14 -0.08
CA GLN A 104 10.62 6.51 -1.49
C GLN A 104 10.20 5.34 -2.40
N THR A 105 10.46 4.11 -1.97
CA THR A 105 9.97 2.90 -2.63
C THR A 105 8.47 2.74 -2.42
N ALA A 106 7.94 3.03 -1.22
CA ALA A 106 6.48 3.12 -1.00
C ALA A 106 5.85 4.12 -1.97
N VAL A 107 6.39 5.34 -2.08
CA VAL A 107 5.94 6.33 -3.09
C VAL A 107 5.96 5.76 -4.50
N LEU A 108 7.00 5.00 -4.88
CA LEU A 108 7.08 4.37 -6.20
C LEU A 108 6.02 3.28 -6.38
N ILE A 109 5.70 2.48 -5.35
CA ILE A 109 4.65 1.47 -5.40
C ILE A 109 3.30 2.12 -5.68
N GLU A 110 2.90 3.10 -4.88
CA GLU A 110 1.63 3.86 -5.08
C GLU A 110 1.61 4.57 -6.44
N HIS A 111 2.74 5.14 -6.85
CA HIS A 111 2.84 5.78 -8.16
C HIS A 111 2.73 4.77 -9.31
N SER A 112 3.16 3.52 -9.10
CA SER A 112 3.17 2.49 -10.13
C SER A 112 1.77 1.94 -10.44
N THR A 113 0.79 2.08 -9.54
CA THR A 113 -0.60 1.62 -9.73
C THR A 113 -1.46 2.67 -10.46
N ILE A 114 -1.18 3.96 -10.26
CA ILE A 114 -1.94 5.08 -10.81
C ILE A 114 -2.05 5.06 -12.36
N PRO A 115 -0.96 5.03 -13.15
CA PRO A 115 -1.05 5.02 -14.61
C PRO A 115 -1.78 3.81 -15.21
N PRO A 116 -1.56 2.55 -14.77
CA PRO A 116 -2.36 1.40 -15.21
C PRO A 116 -3.86 1.59 -14.99
N TYR A 117 -4.25 2.04 -13.79
CA TYR A 117 -5.66 2.22 -13.43
C TYR A 117 -6.29 3.34 -14.25
N LEU A 118 -5.57 4.46 -14.43
CA LEU A 118 -5.99 5.55 -15.32
C LEU A 118 -6.09 5.12 -16.78
N THR A 119 -5.16 4.29 -17.26
CA THR A 119 -5.19 3.79 -18.65
C THR A 119 -6.44 2.96 -18.89
N ALA A 120 -6.74 2.01 -18.01
CA ALA A 120 -7.97 1.23 -18.10
C ALA A 120 -9.20 2.14 -18.01
N LEU A 121 -9.27 3.04 -17.02
CA LEU A 121 -10.38 3.98 -16.86
C LEU A 121 -10.64 4.82 -18.12
N TYR A 122 -9.60 5.46 -18.67
CA TYR A 122 -9.73 6.35 -19.83
C TYR A 122 -9.99 5.60 -21.13
N SER A 123 -9.72 4.30 -21.17
CA SER A 123 -10.04 3.46 -22.33
C SER A 123 -11.52 3.10 -22.45
N ILE A 124 -12.30 3.25 -21.38
CA ILE A 124 -13.75 3.01 -21.39
C ILE A 124 -14.41 4.10 -22.24
N LYS A 125 -15.25 3.71 -23.21
CA LYS A 125 -15.98 4.64 -24.07
C LYS A 125 -17.04 5.39 -23.27
N ASP A 126 -17.16 6.70 -23.51
CA ASP A 126 -18.15 7.54 -22.85
C ASP A 126 -19.58 6.99 -22.97
N GLY A 127 -20.33 7.02 -21.86
CA GLY A 127 -21.69 6.49 -21.80
C GLY A 127 -21.80 4.98 -21.60
N THR A 128 -20.68 4.25 -21.48
CA THR A 128 -20.64 2.81 -21.19
C THR A 128 -19.99 2.53 -19.84
N ASN A 129 -20.25 1.34 -19.26
CA ASN A 129 -19.60 0.84 -18.04
C ASN A 129 -19.50 1.86 -16.88
N ALA A 130 -20.54 2.68 -16.68
CA ALA A 130 -20.51 3.76 -15.69
C ALA A 130 -20.17 3.28 -14.26
N PRO A 131 -20.72 2.15 -13.76
CA PRO A 131 -20.34 1.65 -12.44
C PRO A 131 -18.86 1.23 -12.34
N ALA A 132 -18.36 0.48 -13.32
CA ALA A 132 -16.95 0.08 -13.35
C ALA A 132 -16.02 1.31 -13.44
N SER A 133 -16.41 2.32 -14.22
CA SER A 133 -15.67 3.59 -14.32
C SER A 133 -15.62 4.33 -12.98
N GLN A 134 -16.73 4.34 -12.23
CA GLN A 134 -16.79 4.98 -10.92
C GLN A 134 -15.90 4.24 -9.91
N ILE A 135 -15.93 2.91 -9.91
CA ILE A 135 -15.06 2.08 -9.05
C ILE A 135 -13.58 2.32 -9.34
N ILE A 136 -13.16 2.21 -10.61
CA ILE A 136 -11.74 2.43 -10.95
C ILE A 136 -11.32 3.86 -10.62
N ARG A 137 -12.20 4.84 -10.85
CA ARG A 137 -11.91 6.24 -10.50
C ARG A 137 -11.75 6.44 -9.00
N SER A 138 -12.56 5.81 -8.15
CA SER A 138 -12.43 5.97 -6.69
C SER A 138 -11.09 5.40 -6.22
N VAL A 139 -10.73 4.20 -6.68
CA VAL A 139 -9.43 3.58 -6.36
C VAL A 139 -8.26 4.46 -6.80
N VAL A 140 -8.24 4.98 -8.03
CA VAL A 140 -7.16 5.87 -8.48
C VAL A 140 -6.98 7.10 -7.58
N VAL A 141 -8.09 7.68 -7.09
CA VAL A 141 -8.04 8.84 -6.20
C VAL A 141 -7.46 8.45 -4.84
N GLU A 142 -7.77 7.25 -4.35
CA GLU A 142 -7.21 6.68 -3.13
C GLU A 142 -5.69 6.39 -3.30
N GLU A 143 -5.25 5.80 -4.42
CA GLU A 143 -3.81 5.59 -4.69
C GLU A 143 -3.01 6.92 -4.73
N MET A 144 -3.61 7.98 -5.28
CA MET A 144 -3.00 9.32 -5.23
C MET A 144 -2.91 9.87 -3.81
N LEU A 145 -3.93 9.61 -2.99
CA LEU A 145 -3.91 9.96 -1.57
C LEU A 145 -2.81 9.19 -0.83
N HIS A 146 -2.67 7.89 -1.07
CA HIS A 146 -1.65 7.04 -0.46
C HIS A 146 -0.25 7.57 -0.76
N MET A 147 0.04 7.87 -2.02
CA MET A 147 1.32 8.48 -2.43
C MET A 147 1.60 9.79 -1.66
N ILE A 148 0.58 10.66 -1.49
CA ILE A 148 0.70 11.91 -0.73
C ILE A 148 0.92 11.66 0.77
N MET A 149 0.22 10.68 1.36
CA MET A 149 0.38 10.35 2.77
C MET A 149 1.75 9.74 3.08
N VAL A 150 2.32 8.94 2.18
CA VAL A 150 3.72 8.50 2.30
C VAL A 150 4.67 9.69 2.23
N CYS A 151 4.39 10.69 1.38
CA CYS A 151 5.16 11.94 1.37
C CYS A 151 5.05 12.72 2.70
N ASN A 152 3.89 12.69 3.36
CA ASN A 152 3.74 13.24 4.71
C ASN A 152 4.63 12.51 5.72
N VAL A 153 4.73 11.18 5.64
CA VAL A 153 5.64 10.39 6.51
C VAL A 153 7.10 10.77 6.26
N LEU A 154 7.53 10.84 4.99
CA LEU A 154 8.88 11.30 4.59
C LEU A 154 9.19 12.68 5.19
N ASN A 155 8.29 13.64 5.00
CA ASN A 155 8.43 14.98 5.54
C ASN A 155 8.53 14.98 7.07
N ALA A 156 7.72 14.16 7.76
CA ALA A 156 7.71 14.09 9.22
C ALA A 156 9.03 13.59 9.79
N VAL A 157 9.73 12.70 9.10
CA VAL A 157 11.09 12.25 9.49
C VAL A 157 12.21 13.13 8.91
N ASN A 158 11.85 14.31 8.40
CA ASN A 158 12.75 15.30 7.81
C ASN A 158 13.56 14.74 6.62
N ILE A 159 12.86 14.04 5.73
CA ILE A 159 13.36 13.55 4.45
C ILE A 159 12.50 14.18 3.36
N GLN A 160 13.15 14.78 2.35
CA GLN A 160 12.42 15.42 1.26
C GLN A 160 11.83 14.35 0.32
N PRO A 161 10.50 14.32 0.12
CA PRO A 161 9.89 13.42 -0.86
C PRO A 161 10.33 13.78 -2.29
N SER A 162 10.33 12.80 -3.17
CA SER A 162 10.62 13.00 -4.59
C SER A 162 9.61 12.23 -5.45
N VAL A 163 8.62 12.92 -6.01
CA VAL A 163 7.61 12.32 -6.91
C VAL A 163 7.88 12.65 -8.38
N ASN A 164 8.73 13.65 -8.64
CA ASN A 164 8.92 14.24 -9.97
C ASN A 164 10.37 14.12 -10.46
N ARG A 165 11.13 13.08 -10.11
CA ARG A 165 12.47 12.89 -10.68
C ARG A 165 12.44 11.78 -11.72
N PRO A 166 13.26 11.84 -12.78
CA PRO A 166 13.26 10.81 -13.84
C PRO A 166 13.38 9.39 -13.28
N GLN A 167 14.22 9.19 -12.27
CA GLN A 167 14.39 7.88 -11.63
C GLN A 167 13.14 7.39 -10.89
N ASN A 168 12.25 8.29 -10.47
CA ASN A 168 11.04 7.96 -9.71
C ASN A 168 9.81 7.87 -10.61
N TYR A 169 9.99 7.80 -11.94
CA TYR A 169 8.89 7.51 -12.86
C TYR A 169 8.78 6.00 -13.06
N PRO A 170 7.60 5.41 -12.88
CA PRO A 170 7.38 4.03 -13.25
C PRO A 170 7.54 3.87 -14.77
N THR A 171 8.12 2.75 -15.20
CA THR A 171 8.36 2.44 -16.61
C THR A 171 7.65 1.16 -16.97
N TYR A 172 6.60 1.24 -17.77
CA TYR A 172 5.75 0.08 -18.07
C TYR A 172 6.20 -0.70 -19.33
N PRO A 173 6.02 -2.03 -19.37
CA PRO A 173 5.60 -2.87 -18.24
C PRO A 173 6.72 -2.98 -17.19
N MET A 174 6.36 -3.12 -15.92
CA MET A 174 7.31 -3.31 -14.80
C MET A 174 6.84 -4.40 -13.83
N LYS A 175 7.78 -4.94 -13.07
CA LYS A 175 7.47 -5.60 -11.80
C LYS A 175 7.43 -4.55 -10.69
N LEU A 176 6.50 -4.70 -9.75
CA LEU A 176 6.58 -3.96 -8.49
C LEU A 176 7.87 -4.36 -7.75
N PRO A 177 8.47 -3.46 -6.94
CA PRO A 177 9.68 -3.74 -6.17
C PRO A 177 9.41 -4.67 -4.96
N LEU A 178 8.76 -5.79 -5.23
CA LEU A 178 8.29 -6.82 -4.31
C LEU A 178 8.61 -8.20 -4.89
N ASN A 179 8.44 -9.26 -4.10
CA ASN A 179 8.59 -10.65 -4.55
C ASN A 179 7.34 -11.11 -5.34
N VAL A 180 7.10 -10.49 -6.49
CA VAL A 180 5.94 -10.78 -7.35
C VAL A 180 6.33 -11.34 -8.71
N ASP A 181 5.51 -12.28 -9.19
CA ASP A 181 5.72 -13.00 -10.46
C ASP A 181 4.87 -12.48 -11.62
N PHE A 182 4.23 -11.32 -11.47
CA PHE A 182 3.43 -10.68 -12.51
C PHE A 182 4.00 -9.32 -12.93
N TYR A 183 3.57 -8.86 -14.11
CA TYR A 183 3.91 -7.54 -14.62
C TYR A 183 2.71 -6.60 -14.55
N VAL A 184 2.99 -5.36 -14.18
CA VAL A 184 2.06 -4.23 -14.23
C VAL A 184 2.32 -3.48 -15.54
N GLY A 185 1.27 -3.27 -16.33
CA GLY A 185 1.35 -2.65 -17.66
C GLY A 185 0.23 -1.64 -17.92
N LEU A 186 0.41 -0.85 -18.97
CA LEU A 186 -0.61 0.07 -19.48
C LEU A 186 -1.51 -0.71 -20.44
N GLU A 187 -2.68 -1.12 -19.96
CA GLU A 187 -3.64 -1.92 -20.72
C GLU A 187 -5.02 -1.26 -20.75
N THR A 188 -5.76 -1.55 -21.82
CA THR A 188 -7.17 -1.13 -21.96
C THR A 188 -8.06 -1.90 -20.98
N PHE A 189 -9.23 -1.34 -20.67
CA PHE A 189 -10.25 -1.96 -19.83
C PHE A 189 -10.65 -3.31 -20.41
N SER A 190 -10.27 -4.35 -19.69
CA SER A 190 -10.36 -5.75 -20.09
C SER A 190 -10.31 -6.64 -18.87
N THR A 191 -10.76 -7.88 -19.01
CA THR A 191 -10.64 -8.89 -17.94
C THR A 191 -9.19 -9.07 -17.47
N ASN A 192 -8.20 -8.95 -18.37
CA ASN A 192 -6.78 -9.05 -18.02
C ASN A 192 -6.31 -7.86 -17.17
N SER A 193 -6.66 -6.63 -17.55
CA SER A 193 -6.31 -5.45 -16.75
C SER A 193 -6.91 -5.53 -15.34
N ILE A 194 -8.18 -5.90 -15.20
CA ILE A 194 -8.84 -6.03 -13.89
C ILE A 194 -8.24 -7.20 -13.09
N ALA A 195 -7.88 -8.31 -13.74
CA ALA A 195 -7.15 -9.40 -13.09
C ALA A 195 -5.79 -8.97 -12.55
N THR A 196 -5.04 -8.14 -13.28
CA THR A 196 -3.81 -7.53 -12.79
C THR A 196 -4.07 -6.62 -11.60
N PHE A 197 -5.15 -5.84 -11.61
CA PHE A 197 -5.49 -4.94 -10.49
C PHE A 197 -5.82 -5.75 -9.22
N ILE A 198 -6.59 -6.84 -9.36
CA ILE A 198 -6.85 -7.79 -8.26
C ILE A 198 -5.54 -8.40 -7.73
N ALA A 199 -4.56 -8.67 -8.61
CA ALA A 199 -3.28 -9.21 -8.19
C ALA A 199 -2.40 -8.18 -7.44
N ILE A 200 -2.47 -6.91 -7.83
CA ILE A 200 -1.79 -5.80 -7.15
C ILE A 200 -2.33 -5.64 -5.73
N GLU A 201 -3.66 -5.55 -5.58
CA GLU A 201 -4.32 -5.28 -4.30
C GLU A 201 -4.51 -6.51 -3.41
N SER A 202 -3.93 -7.65 -3.79
CA SER A 202 -4.19 -8.91 -3.10
C SER A 202 -3.59 -8.91 -1.68
N PRO A 203 -4.38 -9.23 -0.62
CA PRO A 203 -3.88 -9.34 0.76
C PRO A 203 -2.93 -10.52 1.00
N SER A 204 -2.78 -11.38 0.00
CA SER A 204 -1.92 -12.57 0.03
C SER A 204 -1.40 -12.86 -1.37
N SER A 205 -0.48 -13.82 -1.51
CA SER A 205 0.06 -14.21 -2.83
C SER A 205 -1.08 -14.41 -3.84
N PRO A 206 -1.06 -13.69 -4.98
CA PRO A 206 -2.23 -13.56 -5.83
C PRO A 206 -2.64 -14.91 -6.42
N LEU A 207 -3.93 -15.25 -6.25
CA LEU A 207 -4.53 -16.47 -6.81
C LEU A 207 -4.90 -16.31 -8.29
N VAL A 208 -5.00 -15.07 -8.76
CA VAL A 208 -5.29 -14.75 -10.16
C VAL A 208 -3.97 -14.69 -10.92
N LYS A 209 -3.88 -15.46 -12.02
CA LYS A 209 -2.72 -15.43 -12.91
C LYS A 209 -2.76 -14.17 -13.76
N ALA A 210 -2.10 -13.11 -13.28
CA ALA A 210 -1.80 -11.94 -14.10
C ALA A 210 -0.77 -12.30 -15.20
N PRO A 211 -0.69 -11.53 -16.30
CA PRO A 211 0.17 -11.85 -17.43
C PRO A 211 1.65 -11.96 -17.04
N THR A 212 2.29 -13.05 -17.46
CA THR A 212 3.75 -13.22 -17.42
C THR A 212 4.34 -12.67 -18.72
N SER A 213 5.35 -11.80 -18.64
CA SER A 213 6.03 -11.28 -19.82
C SER A 213 7.35 -12.01 -20.09
N ASP A 214 7.62 -12.31 -21.37
CA ASP A 214 8.91 -12.81 -21.86
C ASP A 214 9.96 -11.70 -22.03
N HIS A 215 9.64 -10.45 -21.67
CA HIS A 215 10.59 -9.33 -21.79
C HIS A 215 11.73 -9.46 -20.77
N GLU A 216 12.97 -9.53 -21.27
CA GLU A 216 14.16 -9.24 -20.48
C GLU A 216 14.04 -7.80 -19.97
N THR A 217 14.01 -7.65 -18.65
CA THR A 217 13.84 -6.35 -18.00
C THR A 217 15.11 -5.52 -18.16
N ASP A 218 14.97 -4.27 -18.62
CA ASP A 218 15.88 -3.21 -18.21
C ASP A 218 15.52 -2.93 -16.75
N SER A 219 16.18 -3.66 -15.84
CA SER A 219 16.02 -3.49 -14.40
C SER A 219 16.12 -2.01 -14.04
N THR A 220 15.04 -1.43 -13.52
CA THR A 220 15.01 -0.03 -13.10
C THR A 220 16.19 0.24 -12.15
N PRO A 221 16.94 1.36 -12.30
CA PRO A 221 18.18 1.57 -11.56
C PRO A 221 18.02 1.68 -10.03
N LEU A 222 16.79 1.81 -9.51
CA LEU A 222 16.52 1.89 -8.07
C LEU A 222 16.80 0.58 -7.32
N PHE A 223 16.75 -0.56 -8.00
CA PHE A 223 16.99 -1.89 -7.41
C PHE A 223 18.05 -2.73 -8.14
N ALA A 224 18.56 -2.26 -9.29
CA ALA A 224 19.52 -3.00 -10.14
C ALA A 224 20.95 -3.16 -9.57
N LYS A 225 21.18 -2.89 -8.28
CA LYS A 225 22.47 -3.18 -7.61
C LYS A 225 22.27 -4.03 -6.36
N SER A 226 21.77 -5.24 -6.54
CA SER A 226 22.07 -6.32 -5.60
C SER A 226 23.51 -6.80 -5.89
N ALA A 227 24.49 -6.02 -5.45
CA ALA A 227 25.86 -6.49 -5.37
C ALA A 227 25.94 -7.41 -4.15
N ALA A 228 26.23 -8.70 -4.38
CA ALA A 228 26.61 -9.72 -3.40
C ALA A 228 26.51 -9.26 -1.94
N VAL A 229 25.29 -9.32 -1.40
CA VAL A 229 24.98 -8.94 -0.03
C VAL A 229 25.82 -9.82 0.90
N PRO A 230 26.68 -9.27 1.78
CA PRO A 230 27.46 -10.06 2.71
C PRO A 230 26.54 -10.96 3.54
N GLU A 231 26.91 -12.23 3.77
CA GLU A 231 26.18 -13.20 4.62
C GLU A 231 26.16 -12.83 6.13
N ASN A 232 26.27 -11.55 6.48
CA ASN A 232 26.09 -11.07 7.83
C ASN A 232 24.69 -10.50 7.98
N ASN A 233 23.94 -10.96 8.98
CA ASN A 233 22.56 -10.51 9.29
C ASN A 233 22.52 -9.12 9.96
N PHE A 234 23.30 -8.19 9.43
CA PHE A 234 23.30 -6.80 9.89
C PHE A 234 22.17 -6.01 9.26
N TRP A 235 21.69 -5.00 10.00
CA TRP A 235 20.70 -4.03 9.55
C TRP A 235 21.33 -3.00 8.60
N THR A 236 21.75 -3.43 7.40
CA THR A 236 22.19 -2.54 6.32
C THR A 236 21.06 -2.33 5.33
N LEU A 237 21.07 -1.21 4.60
CA LEU A 237 20.08 -0.95 3.54
C LEU A 237 20.05 -2.09 2.50
N GLU A 238 21.22 -2.61 2.10
CA GLU A 238 21.35 -3.69 1.12
C GLU A 238 20.69 -4.98 1.61
N ASN A 239 20.92 -5.37 2.86
CA ASN A 239 20.31 -6.56 3.45
C ASN A 239 18.79 -6.43 3.55
N MET A 240 18.29 -5.26 3.94
CA MET A 240 16.85 -5.01 4.05
C MET A 240 16.17 -5.04 2.67
N LYS A 241 16.78 -4.44 1.65
CA LYS A 241 16.30 -4.53 0.26
C LYS A 241 16.28 -5.97 -0.23
N GLY A 242 17.36 -6.71 0.00
CA GLY A 242 17.43 -8.13 -0.36
C GLY A 242 16.32 -8.94 0.32
N PHE A 243 16.08 -8.70 1.61
CA PHE A 243 14.97 -9.33 2.32
C PHE A 243 13.63 -9.02 1.66
N ILE A 244 13.33 -7.74 1.40
CA ILE A 244 12.05 -7.32 0.82
C ILE A 244 11.82 -8.01 -0.54
N LEU A 245 12.81 -7.95 -1.43
CA LEU A 245 12.71 -8.55 -2.77
C LEU A 245 12.59 -10.08 -2.76
N GLU A 246 13.07 -10.74 -1.70
CA GLU A 246 13.04 -12.20 -1.56
C GLU A 246 11.84 -12.71 -0.74
N ASN A 247 11.18 -11.87 0.06
CA ASN A 247 10.30 -12.34 1.14
C ASN A 247 9.00 -11.56 1.34
N VAL A 248 8.77 -10.47 0.60
CA VAL A 248 7.58 -9.62 0.73
C VAL A 248 6.76 -9.74 -0.55
N ASP A 249 5.62 -10.39 -0.46
CA ASP A 249 4.82 -10.82 -1.60
C ASP A 249 3.67 -9.85 -1.92
N THR A 250 3.28 -8.99 -0.96
CA THR A 250 2.14 -8.06 -1.09
C THR A 250 2.50 -6.63 -0.68
N ILE A 251 1.67 -5.67 -1.10
CA ILE A 251 1.78 -4.27 -0.67
C ILE A 251 1.55 -4.16 0.85
N GLY A 252 0.59 -4.90 1.41
CA GLY A 252 0.36 -4.92 2.85
C GLY A 252 1.56 -5.40 3.67
N GLU A 253 2.21 -6.49 3.24
CA GLU A 253 3.45 -6.98 3.87
C GLU A 253 4.59 -5.96 3.74
N TYR A 254 4.64 -5.23 2.63
CA TYR A 254 5.61 -4.16 2.45
C TYR A 254 5.40 -3.04 3.47
N TYR A 255 4.16 -2.59 3.67
CA TYR A 255 3.83 -1.60 4.69
C TYR A 255 4.08 -2.11 6.12
N ASP A 256 3.87 -3.40 6.40
CA ASP A 256 4.25 -4.00 7.69
C ASP A 256 5.75 -3.87 7.95
N MET A 257 6.55 -4.11 6.92
CA MET A 257 7.99 -3.95 7.00
C MET A 257 8.39 -2.50 7.21
N VAL A 258 7.86 -1.56 6.41
CA VAL A 258 8.17 -0.13 6.56
C VAL A 258 7.75 0.37 7.95
N PHE A 259 6.57 -0.01 8.43
CA PHE A 259 6.06 0.37 9.75
C PHE A 259 6.97 -0.16 10.86
N PHE A 260 7.33 -1.43 10.78
CA PHE A 260 8.27 -2.06 11.71
C PHE A 260 9.59 -1.28 11.79
N TYR A 261 10.18 -0.88 10.66
CA TYR A 261 11.40 -0.09 10.63
C TYR A 261 11.23 1.28 11.28
N ILE A 262 10.13 1.97 11.02
CA ILE A 262 9.81 3.25 11.66
C ILE A 262 9.74 3.09 13.17
N VAL A 263 9.02 2.08 13.67
CA VAL A 263 8.88 1.80 15.11
C VAL A 263 10.23 1.48 15.74
N VAL A 264 11.05 0.63 15.10
CA VAL A 264 12.40 0.30 15.58
C VAL A 264 13.30 1.53 15.64
N PHE A 265 13.30 2.37 14.60
CA PHE A 265 14.12 3.59 14.61
C PHE A 265 13.62 4.61 15.62
N GLN A 266 12.32 4.68 15.87
CA GLN A 266 11.76 5.49 16.95
C GLN A 266 12.21 4.98 18.33
N ILE A 267 12.23 3.66 18.57
CA ILE A 267 12.76 3.05 19.80
C ILE A 267 14.25 3.41 19.97
N ILE A 268 15.04 3.32 18.89
CA ILE A 268 16.47 3.64 18.90
C ILE A 268 16.71 5.13 19.18
N ALA A 269 15.93 6.01 18.56
CA ALA A 269 15.99 7.46 18.80
C ALA A 269 15.65 7.80 20.25
N TYR A 270 14.54 7.24 20.78
CA TYR A 270 14.16 7.38 22.19
C TYR A 270 15.28 6.93 23.13
N TYR A 271 15.86 5.75 22.87
CA TYR A 271 16.96 5.22 23.68
C TYR A 271 18.22 6.10 23.64
N THR A 272 18.52 6.70 22.49
CA THR A 272 19.67 7.59 22.31
C THR A 272 19.51 8.88 23.11
N GLU A 273 18.29 9.41 23.16
CA GLU A 273 17.93 10.62 23.91
C GLU A 273 17.86 10.39 25.43
N HIS A 274 17.12 9.36 25.87
CA HIS A 274 16.81 9.14 27.28
C HIS A 274 17.79 8.20 28.00
N GLY A 275 18.55 7.39 27.26
CA GLY A 275 19.45 6.37 27.82
C GLY A 275 18.71 5.13 28.37
N THR A 276 17.39 5.10 28.29
CA THR A 276 16.50 4.00 28.67
C THR A 276 15.58 3.65 27.51
N LEU A 277 15.07 2.42 27.49
CA LEU A 277 14.10 1.98 26.48
C LEU A 277 12.70 2.48 26.84
N PRO A 278 11.83 2.76 25.86
CA PRO A 278 10.46 3.20 26.12
C PRO A 278 9.66 2.09 26.80
N GLN A 279 8.88 2.45 27.81
CA GLN A 279 8.08 1.49 28.61
C GLN A 279 6.66 1.30 28.08
N ASN A 280 6.17 2.24 27.27
CA ASN A 280 4.82 2.25 26.75
C ASN A 280 4.73 3.06 25.46
N PHE A 281 3.56 2.99 24.80
CA PHE A 281 3.27 3.75 23.59
C PHE A 281 3.36 5.28 23.79
N GLU A 282 2.92 5.82 24.93
CA GLU A 282 2.93 7.26 25.17
C GLU A 282 4.35 7.83 25.14
N GLU A 283 5.29 7.15 25.79
CA GLU A 283 6.72 7.49 25.71
C GLU A 283 7.23 7.41 24.27
N LEU A 284 6.93 6.33 23.57
CA LEU A 284 7.40 6.10 22.21
C LEU A 284 6.83 7.12 21.20
N ASN A 285 5.61 7.62 21.44
CA ASN A 285 4.91 8.57 20.59
C ASN A 285 5.41 10.02 20.73
N THR A 286 6.45 10.27 21.52
CA THR A 286 7.02 11.61 21.72
C THR A 286 8.43 11.73 21.15
N GLY A 287 8.73 12.85 20.49
CA GLY A 287 10.07 13.17 19.98
C GLY A 287 10.63 12.14 18.98
N GLY A 288 11.93 11.86 19.08
CA GLY A 288 12.60 10.82 18.30
C GLY A 288 12.88 11.20 16.85
N ILE A 289 12.45 10.38 15.89
CA ILE A 289 12.77 10.55 14.46
C ILE A 289 11.90 11.61 13.77
N PHE A 290 10.77 12.00 14.37
CA PHE A 290 9.80 12.95 13.84
C PHE A 290 10.29 14.40 13.99
N THR A 291 11.27 14.77 13.16
CA THR A 291 11.99 16.06 13.21
C THR A 291 11.67 16.99 12.03
N GLY A 292 10.65 16.64 11.25
CA GLY A 292 10.20 17.33 10.06
C GLY A 292 9.66 18.73 10.30
N ASP A 293 9.59 19.51 9.22
CA ASP A 293 8.89 20.80 9.22
C ASP A 293 7.37 20.59 9.12
N PRO A 294 6.58 20.98 10.15
CA PRO A 294 5.12 20.84 10.11
C PRO A 294 4.45 21.64 9.00
N ALA A 295 5.12 22.65 8.44
CA ALA A 295 4.61 23.43 7.30
C ALA A 295 4.64 22.64 5.98
N LYS A 296 5.39 21.53 5.91
CA LYS A 296 5.44 20.64 4.74
C LYS A 296 4.43 19.50 4.78
N GLN A 297 3.70 19.34 5.89
CA GLN A 297 2.59 18.39 5.94
C GLN A 297 1.44 18.88 5.05
N ILE A 298 0.91 18.01 4.21
CA ILE A 298 -0.42 18.19 3.61
C ILE A 298 -1.45 17.85 4.69
N ARG A 299 -2.49 18.67 4.79
CA ARG A 299 -3.55 18.54 5.81
C ARG A 299 -4.91 18.24 5.15
N PRO A 300 -5.86 17.65 5.89
CA PRO A 300 -7.16 17.24 5.33
C PRO A 300 -7.88 18.36 4.58
N GLU A 301 -7.85 19.58 5.10
CA GLU A 301 -8.49 20.76 4.51
C GLU A 301 -7.87 21.21 3.18
N GLN A 302 -6.72 20.66 2.80
CA GLN A 302 -6.00 20.96 1.56
C GLN A 302 -6.18 19.87 0.50
N TYR A 303 -6.80 18.76 0.86
CA TYR A 303 -7.08 17.64 -0.03
C TYR A 303 -8.54 17.70 -0.49
N TYR A 304 -8.72 17.65 -1.80
CA TYR A 304 -10.02 17.81 -2.46
C TYR A 304 -10.50 16.52 -3.14
N GLY A 305 -9.90 15.38 -2.79
CA GLY A 305 -10.34 14.07 -3.27
C GLY A 305 -11.64 13.64 -2.58
N SER A 306 -12.44 12.86 -3.30
CA SER A 306 -13.72 12.32 -2.81
C SER A 306 -13.59 10.93 -2.17
N GLY A 307 -12.37 10.47 -1.88
CA GLY A 307 -12.10 9.14 -1.34
C GLY A 307 -10.97 9.22 -0.30
N GLY A 308 -11.13 8.44 0.76
CA GLY A 308 -10.22 8.34 1.90
C GLY A 308 -10.04 9.59 2.76
N LYS A 309 -9.32 9.41 3.86
CA LYS A 309 -8.99 10.42 4.84
C LYS A 309 -7.50 10.72 4.82
N LEU A 310 -7.17 11.97 4.57
CA LEU A 310 -5.78 12.41 4.66
C LEU A 310 -5.34 12.53 6.12
N HIS A 311 -4.14 12.08 6.43
CA HIS A 311 -3.53 12.22 7.75
C HIS A 311 -2.22 13.00 7.70
N SER A 312 -2.10 14.03 8.55
CA SER A 312 -0.83 14.70 8.81
C SER A 312 -0.04 13.94 9.87
N VAL A 313 1.28 13.90 9.73
CA VAL A 313 2.17 13.15 10.62
C VAL A 313 3.09 14.09 11.39
N GLU A 314 2.89 14.12 12.70
CA GLU A 314 3.72 14.89 13.64
C GLU A 314 4.36 13.97 14.71
N SER A 315 3.93 12.71 14.78
CA SER A 315 4.43 11.68 15.70
C SER A 315 4.12 10.28 15.18
N LEU A 316 4.46 9.24 15.96
CA LEU A 316 4.18 7.85 15.62
C LEU A 316 2.68 7.56 15.41
N ALA A 317 1.81 8.19 16.19
CA ALA A 317 0.36 8.10 16.03
C ALA A 317 -0.12 8.57 14.65
N GLY A 318 0.53 9.59 14.08
CA GLY A 318 0.24 10.04 12.71
C GLY A 318 0.64 9.00 11.66
N VAL A 319 1.76 8.30 11.86
CA VAL A 319 2.17 7.19 10.99
C VAL A 319 1.18 6.04 11.08
N ILE A 320 0.74 5.68 12.29
CA ILE A 320 -0.27 4.65 12.51
C ILE A 320 -1.54 4.97 11.72
N ALA A 321 -2.04 6.20 11.83
CA ALA A 321 -3.23 6.62 11.09
C ALA A 321 -3.05 6.57 9.56
N VAL A 322 -1.90 7.02 9.05
CA VAL A 322 -1.58 6.90 7.60
C VAL A 322 -1.57 5.43 7.16
N PHE A 323 -0.93 4.55 7.92
CA PHE A 323 -0.73 3.16 7.51
C PHE A 323 -2.01 2.33 7.69
N GLN A 324 -2.84 2.66 8.68
CA GLN A 324 -4.21 2.13 8.79
C GLN A 324 -5.03 2.46 7.55
N GLU A 325 -5.02 3.72 7.11
CA GLU A 325 -5.77 4.17 5.93
C GLU A 325 -5.27 3.49 4.64
N ILE A 326 -3.95 3.46 4.40
CA ILE A 326 -3.39 2.85 3.19
C ILE A 326 -3.72 1.35 3.13
N LYS A 327 -3.44 0.61 4.22
CA LYS A 327 -3.70 -0.84 4.24
C LYS A 327 -5.20 -1.16 4.20
N GLY A 328 -6.01 -0.43 4.96
CA GLY A 328 -7.46 -0.57 5.00
C GLY A 328 -8.10 -0.39 3.63
N GLN A 329 -7.63 0.60 2.87
CA GLN A 329 -8.14 0.87 1.52
C GLN A 329 -7.66 -0.13 0.48
N GLY A 330 -6.40 -0.53 0.49
CA GLY A 330 -5.88 -1.48 -0.50
C GLY A 330 -6.48 -2.88 -0.33
N GLU A 331 -6.17 -3.51 0.81
CA GLU A 331 -6.42 -4.94 1.03
C GLU A 331 -7.50 -5.23 2.09
N GLY A 332 -7.84 -4.23 2.93
CA GLY A 332 -8.76 -4.35 4.07
C GLY A 332 -8.05 -4.36 5.43
N VAL A 333 -8.81 -4.31 6.53
CA VAL A 333 -8.26 -4.32 7.90
C VAL A 333 -8.40 -5.71 8.53
N ASP A 334 -7.33 -6.33 9.03
CA ASP A 334 -7.38 -7.60 9.80
C ASP A 334 -8.35 -8.63 9.18
N ASP A 335 -8.20 -8.97 7.90
CA ASP A 335 -9.08 -9.93 7.19
C ASP A 335 -10.57 -9.49 7.07
N SER A 336 -10.89 -8.23 7.37
CA SER A 336 -12.16 -7.55 7.07
C SER A 336 -12.14 -6.92 5.67
N ILE A 337 -13.27 -6.99 4.98
CA ILE A 337 -13.45 -6.44 3.62
C ILE A 337 -13.65 -4.93 3.56
N PHE A 338 -13.87 -4.33 4.72
CA PHE A 338 -14.28 -2.94 4.85
C PHE A 338 -13.08 -2.08 5.22
N ASP A 339 -13.00 -0.93 4.55
CA ASP A 339 -12.01 0.14 4.77
C ASP A 339 -12.02 0.59 6.24
N VAL A 340 -13.18 0.53 6.92
CA VAL A 340 -13.33 1.02 8.29
C VAL A 340 -14.49 0.37 9.04
N ASP A 341 -14.46 0.48 10.38
CA ASP A 341 -15.61 0.15 11.24
C ASP A 341 -16.84 0.95 10.74
N PRO A 342 -17.93 0.28 10.33
CA PRO A 342 -19.14 0.93 9.82
C PRO A 342 -19.75 1.96 10.78
N SER A 343 -19.38 1.95 12.05
CA SER A 343 -19.83 2.89 13.07
C SER A 343 -19.06 4.22 13.10
N GLN A 344 -17.94 4.35 12.37
CA GLN A 344 -17.09 5.54 12.39
C GLN A 344 -17.33 6.55 11.24
N PHE A 345 -18.23 6.26 10.30
CA PHE A 345 -18.51 7.11 9.14
C PHE A 345 -20.02 7.26 8.88
N GLU A 346 -20.45 8.47 8.48
CA GLU A 346 -21.88 8.81 8.26
C GLU A 346 -22.49 8.15 7.00
N GLU A 347 -21.69 7.67 6.04
CA GLU A 347 -22.14 7.11 4.75
C GLU A 347 -21.99 5.58 4.61
N GLY A 348 -21.62 4.87 5.69
CA GLY A 348 -21.43 3.42 5.67
C GLY A 348 -20.02 3.00 5.21
N ALA A 349 -19.72 1.71 5.36
CA ALA A 349 -18.38 1.18 5.11
C ALA A 349 -18.10 1.03 3.60
N GLU A 350 -16.99 1.61 3.15
CA GLU A 350 -16.47 1.43 1.80
C GLU A 350 -15.66 0.12 1.70
N LEU A 351 -15.76 -0.58 0.56
CA LEU A 351 -14.98 -1.82 0.33
C LEU A 351 -13.52 -1.48 0.00
N ALA A 352 -12.57 -2.32 0.41
CA ALA A 352 -11.18 -2.20 -0.03
C ALA A 352 -11.03 -2.46 -1.56
N HIS A 353 -9.94 -1.98 -2.14
CA HIS A 353 -9.67 -1.99 -3.59
C HIS A 353 -9.71 -3.40 -4.17
N TYR A 354 -9.11 -4.36 -3.47
CA TYR A 354 -9.16 -5.78 -3.83
C TYR A 354 -10.59 -6.25 -4.12
N PHE A 355 -11.52 -5.93 -3.22
CA PHE A 355 -12.92 -6.34 -3.34
C PHE A 355 -13.64 -5.54 -4.42
N ARG A 356 -13.40 -4.22 -4.51
CA ARG A 356 -13.95 -3.37 -5.58
C ARG A 356 -13.59 -3.89 -6.98
N PHE A 357 -12.35 -4.28 -7.22
CA PHE A 357 -11.96 -4.84 -8.52
C PHE A 357 -12.57 -6.22 -8.77
N LYS A 358 -12.76 -7.04 -7.73
CA LYS A 358 -13.49 -8.31 -7.85
C LYS A 358 -14.95 -8.11 -8.24
N GLU A 359 -15.60 -7.02 -7.82
CA GLU A 359 -16.97 -6.72 -8.26
C GLU A 359 -17.06 -6.55 -9.77
N ILE A 360 -16.09 -5.85 -10.36
CA ILE A 360 -15.99 -5.67 -11.81
C ILE A 360 -15.71 -7.01 -12.49
N PHE A 361 -14.72 -7.75 -12.00
CA PHE A 361 -14.28 -9.01 -12.61
C PHE A 361 -15.37 -10.08 -12.64
N HIS A 362 -16.17 -10.15 -11.58
CA HIS A 362 -17.27 -11.11 -11.46
C HIS A 362 -18.61 -10.55 -11.91
N GLU A 363 -18.67 -9.29 -12.35
CA GLU A 363 -19.87 -8.59 -12.83
C GLU A 363 -21.02 -8.58 -11.78
N HIS A 364 -20.67 -8.55 -10.49
CA HIS A 364 -21.60 -8.58 -9.36
C HIS A 364 -21.05 -7.76 -8.19
N TYR A 365 -21.90 -7.04 -7.48
CA TYR A 365 -21.53 -6.37 -6.22
C TYR A 365 -21.42 -7.38 -5.07
N TYR A 366 -20.66 -7.06 -4.02
CA TYR A 366 -20.77 -7.73 -2.73
C TYR A 366 -22.11 -7.35 -2.05
N LEU A 367 -22.78 -8.32 -1.41
CA LEU A 367 -24.13 -8.14 -0.82
C LEU A 367 -24.11 -7.10 0.33
N GLY A 368 -25.12 -6.23 0.37
CA GLY A 368 -25.19 -5.08 1.30
C GLY A 368 -25.42 -5.43 2.78
N GLY A 369 -24.39 -5.94 3.45
CA GLY A 369 -24.30 -5.91 4.90
C GLY A 369 -24.50 -7.23 5.65
N ASP A 370 -24.78 -8.35 4.97
CA ASP A 370 -24.77 -9.69 5.61
C ASP A 370 -23.75 -10.62 4.94
N TYR A 371 -22.57 -10.64 5.52
CA TYR A 371 -21.45 -11.48 5.09
C TYR A 371 -21.34 -12.76 5.91
N SER A 372 -22.17 -12.94 6.95
CA SER A 372 -22.13 -14.10 7.85
C SER A 372 -22.18 -15.47 7.16
N PRO A 373 -22.85 -15.65 5.98
CA PRO A 373 -22.81 -16.93 5.28
C PRO A 373 -21.46 -17.23 4.61
N PHE A 374 -20.63 -16.20 4.42
CA PHE A 374 -19.36 -16.26 3.72
C PHE A 374 -18.17 -16.11 4.66
N THR A 375 -18.40 -15.85 5.95
CA THR A 375 -17.32 -15.75 6.93
C THR A 375 -16.85 -17.13 7.38
N ASP A 376 -15.55 -17.27 7.62
CA ASP A 376 -14.93 -18.44 8.22
C ASP A 376 -15.25 -18.56 9.72
N GLU A 377 -14.62 -19.52 10.39
CA GLU A 377 -14.80 -19.78 11.83
C GLU A 377 -14.42 -18.61 12.74
N ASN A 378 -13.66 -17.63 12.23
CA ASN A 378 -13.27 -16.42 12.93
C ASN A 378 -14.18 -15.23 12.61
N GLY A 379 -15.19 -15.41 11.76
CA GLY A 379 -16.06 -14.31 11.32
C GLY A 379 -15.47 -13.48 10.18
N MET A 380 -14.47 -13.99 9.45
CA MET A 380 -13.77 -13.28 8.35
C MET A 380 -14.18 -13.81 6.99
N MET A 381 -14.44 -12.96 5.99
CA MET A 381 -14.70 -13.46 4.64
C MET A 381 -13.40 -13.90 3.97
N PRO A 382 -13.29 -15.16 3.49
CA PRO A 382 -12.12 -15.60 2.75
C PRO A 382 -11.89 -14.69 1.54
N VAL A 383 -10.62 -14.35 1.31
CA VAL A 383 -10.15 -13.59 0.13
C VAL A 383 -10.62 -14.20 -1.19
N THR A 384 -10.92 -15.50 -1.21
CA THR A 384 -11.42 -16.24 -2.36
C THR A 384 -12.91 -16.08 -2.64
N THR A 385 -13.67 -15.46 -1.74
CA THR A 385 -15.13 -15.34 -1.83
C THR A 385 -15.54 -14.49 -3.04
N PRO A 386 -16.31 -15.03 -4.01
CA PRO A 386 -16.83 -14.24 -5.12
C PRO A 386 -18.01 -13.36 -4.67
N PRO A 387 -18.20 -12.18 -5.28
CA PRO A 387 -19.37 -11.35 -5.03
C PRO A 387 -20.65 -12.04 -5.56
N THR A 388 -21.74 -11.97 -4.78
CA THR A 388 -23.02 -12.66 -5.07
C THR A 388 -24.24 -11.73 -5.01
N GLY A 389 -24.01 -10.41 -4.93
CA GLY A 389 -25.03 -9.38 -4.81
C GLY A 389 -25.70 -9.04 -6.13
N LYS A 390 -26.12 -7.78 -6.27
CA LYS A 390 -26.80 -7.32 -7.50
C LYS A 390 -25.85 -7.43 -8.70
N PRO A 391 -26.36 -7.71 -9.91
CA PRO A 391 -25.54 -7.65 -11.11
C PRO A 391 -24.89 -6.27 -11.29
N LEU A 392 -23.63 -6.26 -11.70
CA LEU A 392 -22.86 -5.11 -12.18
C LEU A 392 -22.53 -5.40 -13.65
N PRO A 393 -23.42 -5.05 -14.60
CA PRO A 393 -23.19 -5.37 -16.00
C PRO A 393 -21.93 -4.67 -16.53
N VAL A 394 -21.05 -5.43 -17.17
CA VAL A 394 -19.83 -4.94 -17.81
C VAL A 394 -19.84 -5.30 -19.29
N ASP A 395 -19.73 -4.29 -20.15
CA ASP A 395 -19.46 -4.47 -21.58
C ASP A 395 -17.95 -4.39 -21.83
N TRP A 396 -17.30 -5.55 -21.84
CA TRP A 396 -15.86 -5.66 -22.13
C TRP A 396 -15.46 -5.23 -23.55
N SER A 397 -16.42 -5.09 -24.47
CA SER A 397 -16.17 -4.60 -25.83
C SER A 397 -16.20 -3.06 -25.94
N ALA A 398 -16.67 -2.39 -24.88
CA ALA A 398 -16.83 -0.94 -24.84
C ALA A 398 -15.54 -0.20 -24.44
N ALA A 399 -14.38 -0.77 -24.72
CA ALA A 399 -13.09 -0.11 -24.59
C ALA A 399 -12.52 0.31 -25.96
N TYR A 400 -11.63 1.30 -25.98
CA TYR A 400 -10.81 1.59 -27.16
C TYR A 400 -9.78 0.47 -27.40
N PRO A 401 -9.51 0.10 -28.66
CA PRO A 401 -8.53 -0.95 -29.00
C PRO A 401 -7.10 -0.40 -28.92
N MET A 402 -6.71 0.15 -27.77
CA MET A 402 -5.38 0.73 -27.55
C MET A 402 -4.28 -0.33 -27.64
N LYS A 403 -3.14 -0.01 -28.27
CA LYS A 403 -1.91 -0.81 -28.15
C LYS A 403 -1.48 -0.89 -26.67
N ALA A 404 -1.23 -2.10 -26.15
CA ALA A 404 -0.71 -2.27 -24.79
C ALA A 404 0.71 -1.71 -24.64
N ASN A 405 1.01 -1.13 -23.48
CA ASN A 405 2.29 -0.52 -23.12
C ASN A 405 2.84 0.44 -24.21
N PRO A 406 2.03 1.41 -24.68
CA PRO A 406 2.47 2.29 -25.76
C PRO A 406 3.66 3.14 -25.31
N LYS A 407 4.56 3.43 -26.24
CA LYS A 407 5.73 4.29 -26.05
C LYS A 407 5.68 5.47 -27.00
N LEU A 408 6.27 6.60 -26.62
CA LEU A 408 6.33 7.77 -27.49
C LEU A 408 7.08 7.45 -28.80
N SER A 409 8.04 6.52 -28.75
CA SER A 409 8.74 5.99 -29.93
C SER A 409 7.82 5.26 -30.91
N ASP A 410 6.68 4.71 -30.48
CA ASP A 410 5.68 4.11 -31.37
C ASP A 410 5.06 5.15 -32.30
N TYR A 411 5.09 6.44 -31.92
CA TYR A 411 4.51 7.54 -32.67
C TYR A 411 5.53 8.26 -33.55
N ALA A 412 6.79 7.82 -33.60
CA ALA A 412 7.87 8.52 -34.29
C ALA A 412 7.60 8.78 -35.79
N ASN A 413 6.80 7.93 -36.44
CA ASN A 413 6.42 8.07 -37.85
C ASN A 413 5.12 8.85 -38.08
N ASN A 414 4.47 9.33 -37.00
CA ASN A 414 3.24 10.10 -37.06
C ASN A 414 3.39 11.38 -36.20
N ASN A 415 3.73 12.48 -36.86
CA ASN A 415 4.00 13.77 -36.20
C ASN A 415 2.83 14.25 -35.32
N GLN A 416 1.59 13.96 -35.69
CA GLN A 416 0.41 14.37 -34.91
C GLN A 416 0.29 13.56 -33.62
N LEU A 417 0.35 12.22 -33.72
CA LEU A 417 0.32 11.35 -32.54
C LEU A 417 1.51 11.60 -31.63
N TYR A 418 2.69 11.83 -32.20
CA TYR A 418 3.89 12.17 -31.42
C TYR A 418 3.69 13.46 -30.63
N ALA A 419 3.18 14.52 -31.26
CA ALA A 419 2.93 15.79 -30.59
C ALA A 419 1.89 15.65 -29.46
N GLN A 420 0.83 14.87 -29.69
CA GLN A 420 -0.21 14.62 -28.69
C GLN A 420 0.31 13.77 -27.52
N GLY A 421 1.06 12.70 -27.80
CA GLY A 421 1.69 11.85 -26.79
C GLY A 421 2.70 12.63 -25.95
N LEU A 422 3.49 13.50 -26.58
CA LEU A 422 4.42 14.38 -25.88
C LEU A 422 3.68 15.38 -24.97
N GLU A 423 2.58 15.99 -25.44
CA GLU A 423 1.80 16.92 -24.62
C GLU A 423 1.09 16.22 -23.46
N PHE A 424 0.64 14.98 -23.66
CA PHE A 424 0.15 14.13 -22.57
C PHE A 424 1.23 13.94 -21.50
N ASN A 425 2.44 13.52 -21.88
CA ASN A 425 3.55 13.32 -20.95
C ASN A 425 3.95 14.62 -20.23
N LYS A 426 3.90 15.77 -20.92
CA LYS A 426 4.13 17.08 -20.31
C LYS A 426 3.05 17.44 -19.29
N THR A 427 1.79 17.13 -19.57
CA THR A 427 0.68 17.36 -18.65
C THR A 427 0.79 16.48 -17.43
N TYR A 428 1.15 15.21 -17.61
CA TYR A 428 1.41 14.28 -16.51
C TYR A 428 2.59 14.75 -15.65
N ARG A 429 3.65 15.25 -16.30
CA ARG A 429 4.77 15.88 -15.61
C ARG A 429 4.35 17.07 -14.76
N ARG A 430 3.50 17.96 -15.28
CA ARG A 430 3.00 19.13 -14.54
C ARG A 430 2.14 18.74 -13.34
N LEU A 431 1.37 17.65 -13.44
CA LEU A 431 0.66 17.07 -12.29
C LEU A 431 1.66 16.68 -11.18
N LEU A 432 2.70 15.90 -11.52
CA LEU A 432 3.70 15.48 -10.55
C LEU A 432 4.53 16.65 -10.01
N ASP A 433 4.81 17.68 -10.81
CA ASP A 433 5.45 18.91 -10.34
C ASP A 433 4.58 19.68 -9.34
N ALA A 434 3.26 19.70 -9.54
CA ALA A 434 2.33 20.31 -8.60
C ALA A 434 2.27 19.53 -7.27
N ILE A 435 2.22 18.20 -7.33
CA ILE A 435 2.30 17.34 -6.13
C ILE A 435 3.63 17.53 -5.43
N GLN A 436 4.75 17.51 -6.16
CA GLN A 436 6.08 17.79 -5.59
C GLN A 436 6.08 19.13 -4.87
N SER A 437 5.64 20.20 -5.53
CA SER A 437 5.65 21.53 -4.91
C SER A 437 4.77 21.58 -3.65
N ALA A 438 3.63 20.89 -3.65
CA ALA A 438 2.77 20.78 -2.49
C ALA A 438 3.48 20.13 -1.30
N VAL A 439 4.09 18.95 -1.51
CA VAL A 439 4.80 18.23 -0.45
C VAL A 439 6.11 18.91 -0.04
N GLU A 440 6.58 19.91 -0.78
CA GLU A 440 7.70 20.78 -0.39
C GLU A 440 7.26 22.00 0.45
N GLY A 441 5.96 22.14 0.71
CA GLY A 441 5.38 23.21 1.54
C GLY A 441 4.55 24.24 0.78
N ASN A 442 4.37 24.11 -0.54
CA ASN A 442 3.51 24.99 -1.33
C ASN A 442 2.14 24.33 -1.62
N GLN A 443 1.36 24.05 -0.57
CA GLN A 443 0.17 23.19 -0.67
C GLN A 443 -0.88 23.68 -1.68
N LYS A 444 -0.93 24.98 -1.98
CA LYS A 444 -1.84 25.55 -3.00
C LYS A 444 -1.63 24.97 -4.40
N GLU A 445 -0.45 24.43 -4.70
CA GLU A 445 -0.21 23.78 -5.98
C GLU A 445 -1.03 22.49 -6.14
N LEU A 446 -1.41 21.83 -5.04
CA LEU A 446 -2.21 20.61 -5.08
C LEU A 446 -3.59 20.83 -5.70
N GLU A 447 -4.16 22.04 -5.57
CA GLU A 447 -5.44 22.41 -6.21
C GLU A 447 -5.36 22.33 -7.74
N LYS A 448 -4.19 22.60 -8.32
CA LYS A 448 -3.97 22.52 -9.78
C LYS A 448 -4.03 21.09 -10.29
N SER A 449 -3.78 20.10 -9.42
CA SER A 449 -3.84 18.68 -9.78
C SER A 449 -5.20 18.30 -10.36
N ILE A 450 -6.30 18.90 -9.87
CA ILE A 450 -7.65 18.66 -10.40
C ILE A 450 -7.72 19.02 -11.89
N MET A 451 -7.23 20.20 -12.27
CA MET A 451 -7.20 20.65 -13.66
C MET A 451 -6.35 19.71 -14.52
N TYR A 452 -5.17 19.30 -14.03
CA TYR A 452 -4.32 18.37 -14.78
C TYR A 452 -4.99 17.00 -14.95
N MET A 453 -5.71 16.50 -13.95
CA MET A 453 -6.46 15.24 -14.05
C MET A 453 -7.54 15.28 -15.13
N TYR A 454 -8.27 16.39 -15.25
CA TYR A 454 -9.21 16.59 -16.36
C TYR A 454 -8.50 16.65 -17.71
N ALA A 455 -7.39 17.39 -17.80
CA ALA A 455 -6.61 17.49 -19.03
C ALA A 455 -6.03 16.14 -19.47
N LEU A 456 -5.53 15.33 -18.52
CA LEU A 456 -5.02 13.98 -18.76
C LEU A 456 -6.09 13.07 -19.34
N LYS A 457 -7.31 13.09 -18.78
CA LYS A 457 -8.44 12.33 -19.33
C LYS A 457 -8.68 12.70 -20.80
N GLU A 458 -8.88 13.99 -21.08
CA GLU A 458 -9.20 14.46 -22.43
C GLU A 458 -8.08 14.12 -23.44
N GLN A 459 -6.82 14.30 -23.04
CA GLN A 459 -5.66 13.98 -23.88
C GLN A 459 -5.52 12.47 -24.11
N ALA A 460 -5.73 11.64 -23.08
CA ALA A 460 -5.67 10.18 -23.18
C ALA A 460 -6.76 9.65 -24.12
N VAL A 461 -8.02 10.09 -23.93
CA VAL A 461 -9.13 9.72 -24.82
C VAL A 461 -8.87 10.20 -26.25
N GLY A 462 -8.32 11.41 -26.42
CA GLY A 462 -7.91 11.94 -27.71
C GLY A 462 -6.90 11.04 -28.44
N LEU A 463 -5.92 10.50 -27.74
CA LEU A 463 -4.97 9.50 -28.28
C LEU A 463 -5.67 8.18 -28.59
N MET A 464 -6.45 7.65 -27.65
CA MET A 464 -7.12 6.35 -27.77
C MET A 464 -8.21 6.30 -28.84
N ASN A 465 -8.70 7.44 -29.31
CA ASN A 465 -9.66 7.52 -30.41
C ASN A 465 -9.00 7.57 -31.80
N GLN A 466 -7.66 7.55 -31.88
CA GLN A 466 -6.93 7.64 -33.16
C GLN A 466 -6.22 6.33 -33.48
N PRO A 467 -6.34 5.82 -34.72
CA PRO A 467 -5.65 4.61 -35.14
C PRO A 467 -4.13 4.84 -35.16
N LEU A 468 -3.40 3.93 -34.51
CA LEU A 468 -1.95 3.82 -34.62
C LEU A 468 -1.58 3.00 -35.87
N ASP A 469 -2.29 1.89 -36.06
CA ASP A 469 -2.17 0.99 -37.21
C ASP A 469 -3.54 0.38 -37.58
N ALA A 470 -3.56 -0.70 -38.35
CA ALA A 470 -4.80 -1.35 -38.78
C ALA A 470 -5.55 -2.10 -37.67
N GLN A 471 -4.88 -2.40 -36.56
CA GLN A 471 -5.40 -3.21 -35.45
C GLN A 471 -5.58 -2.39 -34.18
N PHE A 472 -4.66 -1.47 -33.88
CA PHE A 472 -4.61 -0.76 -32.62
C PHE A 472 -4.71 0.75 -32.77
N ASN A 473 -5.24 1.38 -31.72
CA ASN A 473 -5.22 2.81 -31.51
C ASN A 473 -4.02 3.23 -30.66
N ALA A 474 -3.66 4.51 -30.72
CA ALA A 474 -2.66 5.12 -29.86
C ALA A 474 -3.15 5.20 -28.40
N GLY A 475 -2.30 5.64 -27.47
CA GLY A 475 -2.63 5.68 -26.04
C GLY A 475 -1.66 6.55 -25.23
N PRO A 476 -1.98 6.82 -23.96
CA PRO A 476 -1.11 7.54 -23.05
C PRO A 476 0.12 6.72 -22.69
N THR A 477 1.32 7.33 -22.68
CA THR A 477 2.58 6.59 -22.45
C THR A 477 3.18 6.80 -21.05
N PHE A 478 2.78 7.89 -20.36
CA PHE A 478 3.23 8.26 -19.01
C PHE A 478 4.76 8.36 -18.85
N GLU A 479 5.48 8.56 -19.95
CA GLU A 479 6.94 8.62 -19.92
C GLU A 479 7.42 9.95 -19.36
N TYR A 480 8.56 9.90 -18.65
CA TYR A 480 9.25 11.11 -18.25
C TYR A 480 9.61 11.94 -19.48
N THR A 481 9.35 13.25 -19.40
CA THR A 481 9.75 14.21 -20.44
C THR A 481 10.22 15.52 -19.81
N SER A 482 11.06 16.24 -20.55
CA SER A 482 11.45 17.62 -20.19
C SER A 482 10.36 18.60 -20.62
N LEU A 483 10.10 19.63 -19.80
CA LEU A 483 9.05 20.63 -20.04
C LEU A 483 9.46 21.68 -21.07
#